data_AF-A0A414QCA7-F1
#
_entry.id   AF-A0A414QCA7-F1
#
_cell.length_a   1.000
_cell.length_b   1.000
_cell.length_c   1.000
_cell.angle_alpha   90.00
_cell.angle_beta   90.00
_cell.angle_gamma   90.00
#
_symmetry.space_group_name_H-M   'P 1'
#
loop_
_entity.id
_entity.type
_entity.pdbx_description
1 polymer ?
#
loop_
_entity_poly.entity_id
_entity_poly.type
_entity_poly.pdbx_seq_one_letter_code
_entity_poly.pdbx_strand_id
1 'polypeptide(L)'
;MYFTVSVSAFFPKQEENTAEVVLAKYIIGEEINANLDGIHPVYNSETMTPSWKVDSLLCAAYFSIFYLKPDLELYRPCDNPRCGRYFLVKTTSTRNRFCSQECCNRVTQDRYRKRKREKEGL
;
A
#
# COMPACT_ATOMS: atom_id res chain seq x y z
N MET A 1 -5.06 2.74 19.51
CA MET A 1 -4.78 3.37 18.20
C MET A 1 -5.58 2.58 17.17
N TYR A 2 -6.82 3.00 16.91
CA TYR A 2 -7.74 2.23 16.06
C TYR A 2 -7.49 2.59 14.60
N PHE A 3 -7.09 1.61 13.79
CA PHE A 3 -6.93 1.76 12.35
C PHE A 3 -8.31 1.58 11.73
N THR A 4 -8.96 2.66 11.28
CA THR A 4 -10.23 2.57 10.57
C THR A 4 -9.98 2.07 9.15
N VAL A 5 -10.38 0.83 8.84
CA VAL A 5 -10.38 0.33 7.47
C VAL A 5 -11.60 0.92 6.75
N SER A 6 -11.36 1.91 5.89
CA SER A 6 -12.39 2.50 5.05
C SER A 6 -12.89 1.48 4.02
N VAL A 7 -14.17 1.11 4.11
CA VAL A 7 -14.88 0.14 3.24
C VAL A 7 -15.01 0.64 1.78
N SER A 8 -14.60 1.87 1.49
CA SER A 8 -14.74 2.52 0.18
C SER A 8 -13.87 1.96 -0.96
N ALA A 9 -13.04 0.93 -0.73
CA ALA A 9 -12.06 0.47 -1.70
C ALA A 9 -12.43 -0.81 -2.49
N PHE A 10 -13.65 -1.37 -2.35
CA PHE A 10 -14.00 -2.67 -2.97
C PHE A 10 -15.03 -2.62 -4.09
N PHE A 11 -15.75 -1.51 -4.26
CA PHE A 11 -16.86 -1.44 -5.22
C PHE A 11 -16.65 -0.29 -6.23
N PRO A 12 -16.81 -0.56 -7.54
CA PRO A 12 -16.64 0.47 -8.56
C PRO A 12 -17.77 1.50 -8.46
N LYS A 13 -17.44 2.75 -8.83
CA LYS A 13 -18.36 3.90 -8.91
C LYS A 13 -19.57 3.59 -9.81
N GLN A 14 -20.63 3.01 -9.25
CA GLN A 14 -21.98 3.08 -9.78
C GLN A 14 -22.86 3.55 -8.64
N GLU A 15 -23.36 4.78 -8.76
CA GLU A 15 -24.43 5.41 -7.97
C GLU A 15 -24.79 4.67 -6.66
N GLU A 16 -23.84 4.62 -5.73
CA GLU A 16 -23.91 3.80 -4.50
C GLU A 16 -24.77 4.47 -3.43
N ASN A 17 -26.03 4.74 -3.71
CA ASN A 17 -26.91 5.47 -2.80
C ASN A 17 -28.21 4.72 -2.47
N THR A 18 -28.22 3.39 -2.57
CA THR A 18 -29.30 2.61 -1.95
C THR A 18 -28.90 2.27 -0.51
N ALA A 19 -29.81 2.51 0.43
CA ALA A 19 -29.59 2.24 1.86
C ALA A 19 -29.20 0.77 2.12
N GLU A 20 -29.68 -0.15 1.28
CA GLU A 20 -29.36 -1.59 1.33
C GLU A 20 -27.88 -1.88 1.08
N VAL A 21 -27.26 -1.22 0.10
CA VAL A 21 -25.82 -1.42 -0.20
C VAL A 21 -24.95 -0.89 0.94
N VAL A 22 -25.35 0.24 1.55
CA VAL A 22 -24.66 0.80 2.71
C VAL A 22 -24.77 -0.16 3.91
N LEU A 23 -25.97 -0.69 4.17
CA LEU A 23 -26.19 -1.66 5.24
C LEU A 23 -25.39 -2.95 5.02
N ALA A 24 -25.39 -3.49 3.80
CA ALA A 24 -24.62 -4.68 3.46
C ALA A 24 -23.12 -4.48 3.69
N LYS A 25 -22.57 -3.32 3.27
CA LYS A 25 -21.17 -2.95 3.52
C LYS A 25 -20.85 -2.87 5.01
N TYR A 26 -21.76 -2.29 5.80
CA TYR A 26 -21.60 -2.19 7.24
C TYR A 26 -21.58 -3.57 7.91
N ILE A 27 -22.57 -4.42 7.63
CA ILE A 27 -22.67 -5.77 8.21
C ILE A 27 -21.44 -6.61 7.84
N ILE A 28 -21.06 -6.64 6.56
CA ILE A 28 -19.87 -7.39 6.12
C ILE A 28 -18.60 -6.88 6.82
N GLY A 29 -18.48 -5.57 7.02
CA GLY A 29 -17.37 -4.97 7.75
C GLY A 29 -17.30 -5.44 9.21
N GLU A 30 -18.42 -5.39 9.93
CA GLU A 30 -18.51 -5.83 11.32
C GLU A 30 -18.19 -7.33 11.45
N GLU A 31 -18.76 -8.17 10.59
CA GLU A 31 -18.54 -9.63 10.61
C GLU A 31 -17.07 -9.99 10.35
N ILE A 32 -16.44 -9.38 9.36
CA ILE A 32 -15.02 -9.61 9.09
C ILE A 32 -14.20 -9.15 10.29
N ASN A 33 -14.42 -7.92 10.78
CA ASN A 33 -13.63 -7.37 11.89
C ASN A 33 -13.77 -8.18 13.17
N ALA A 34 -14.97 -8.68 13.50
CA ALA A 34 -15.22 -9.54 14.65
C ALA A 34 -14.44 -10.86 14.58
N ASN A 35 -14.21 -11.37 13.36
CA ASN A 35 -13.50 -12.62 13.12
C ASN A 35 -11.99 -12.43 12.83
N LEU A 36 -11.43 -11.22 12.99
CA LEU A 36 -9.99 -10.98 12.88
C LEU A 36 -9.26 -10.97 14.24
N ASP A 37 -9.98 -11.09 15.36
CA ASP A 37 -9.41 -11.03 16.71
C ASP A 37 -8.38 -12.15 16.98
N GLY A 38 -8.58 -13.33 16.39
CA GLY A 38 -7.70 -14.50 16.54
C GLY A 38 -6.45 -14.51 15.66
N ILE A 39 -5.95 -13.35 15.21
CA ILE A 39 -4.75 -13.23 14.37
C ILE A 39 -3.65 -12.51 15.16
N HIS A 40 -2.56 -13.22 15.41
CA HIS A 40 -1.48 -12.71 16.26
C HIS A 40 -0.13 -12.80 15.55
N PRO A 41 0.63 -11.70 15.43
CA PRO A 41 1.99 -11.73 14.91
C PRO A 41 2.90 -12.42 15.93
N VAL A 42 3.74 -13.33 15.44
CA VAL A 42 4.76 -14.02 16.23
C VAL A 42 6.11 -13.81 15.54
N TYR A 43 7.12 -13.43 16.30
CA TYR A 43 8.48 -13.30 15.78
C TYR A 43 9.34 -14.41 16.35
N ASN A 44 9.91 -15.25 15.48
CA ASN A 44 10.83 -16.29 15.90
C ASN A 44 12.26 -15.72 15.97
N SER A 45 12.85 -15.68 17.17
CA SER A 45 14.19 -15.13 17.40
C SER A 45 15.33 -16.05 16.94
N GLU A 46 15.08 -17.35 16.78
CA GLU A 46 16.10 -18.30 16.31
C GLU A 46 16.26 -18.21 14.79
N THR A 47 15.15 -18.18 14.06
CA THR A 47 15.15 -18.09 12.59
C THR A 47 15.14 -16.65 12.08
N MET A 48 14.93 -15.67 12.95
CA MET A 48 14.78 -14.24 12.62
C MET A 48 13.67 -13.96 11.59
N THR A 49 12.61 -14.77 11.61
CA THR A 49 11.48 -14.68 10.67
C THR A 49 10.17 -14.31 11.36
N PRO A 50 9.34 -13.45 10.74
CA PRO A 50 7.97 -13.22 11.20
C PRO A 50 7.05 -14.37 10.77
N SER A 51 6.08 -14.71 11.61
CA SER A 51 4.99 -15.63 11.31
C SER A 51 3.68 -15.13 11.91
N TRP A 52 2.56 -15.68 11.44
CA TRP A 52 1.23 -15.40 11.99
C TRP A 52 0.69 -16.65 12.65
N LYS A 53 0.23 -16.52 13.89
CA LYS A 53 -0.61 -17.54 14.55
C LYS A 53 -2.06 -17.16 14.32
N VAL A 54 -2.86 -18.13 13.86
CA VAL A 54 -4.28 -17.94 13.57
C VAL A 54 -5.09 -19.01 14.28
N ASP A 55 -6.11 -18.59 15.01
CA ASP A 55 -6.84 -19.47 15.92
C ASP A 55 -7.98 -20.27 15.26
N SER A 56 -8.47 -19.84 14.09
CA SER A 56 -9.50 -20.57 13.35
C SER A 56 -9.32 -20.49 11.83
N LEU A 57 -9.90 -21.48 11.13
CA LEU A 57 -9.93 -21.50 9.67
C LEU A 57 -10.66 -20.27 9.09
N LEU A 58 -11.70 -19.80 9.76
CA LEU A 58 -12.47 -18.63 9.33
C LEU A 58 -11.63 -17.35 9.43
N CYS A 59 -10.88 -17.18 10.52
CA CYS A 59 -9.92 -16.08 10.66
C CYS A 59 -8.88 -16.12 9.53
N ALA A 60 -8.35 -17.30 9.20
CA ALA A 60 -7.37 -17.46 8.13
C ALA A 60 -7.95 -17.11 6.74
N ALA A 61 -9.21 -17.51 6.48
CA ALA A 61 -9.91 -17.19 5.24
C ALA A 61 -10.12 -15.67 5.10
N TYR A 62 -10.56 -14.99 6.15
CA TYR A 62 -10.71 -13.53 6.11
C TYR A 62 -9.38 -12.79 6.06
N PHE A 63 -8.34 -13.29 6.74
CA PHE A 63 -6.99 -12.76 6.62
C PHE A 63 -6.46 -12.82 5.18
N SER A 64 -6.82 -13.87 4.43
CA SER A 64 -6.40 -13.99 3.02
C SER A 64 -6.92 -12.84 2.14
N ILE A 65 -8.05 -12.22 2.49
CA ILE A 65 -8.63 -11.09 1.74
C ILE A 65 -7.65 -9.90 1.67
N PHE A 66 -6.83 -9.70 2.71
CA PHE A 66 -5.81 -8.64 2.72
C PHE A 66 -4.74 -8.83 1.64
N TYR A 67 -4.52 -10.06 1.19
CA TYR A 67 -3.59 -10.38 0.10
C TYR A 67 -4.25 -10.39 -1.29
N LEU A 68 -5.59 -10.36 -1.36
CA LEU A 68 -6.34 -10.37 -2.61
C LEU A 68 -6.49 -8.97 -3.24
N LYS A 69 -6.28 -7.89 -2.48
CA LYS A 69 -6.35 -6.53 -3.02
C LYS A 69 -5.00 -6.03 -3.56
N PRO A 70 -4.92 -5.63 -4.85
CA PRO A 70 -3.70 -5.08 -5.46
C PRO A 70 -3.40 -3.62 -5.07
N ASP A 71 -4.24 -3.00 -4.24
CA ASP A 71 -4.09 -1.60 -3.80
C ASP A 71 -3.24 -1.44 -2.53
N LEU A 72 -2.56 -2.50 -2.07
CA LEU A 72 -1.62 -2.39 -0.97
C LEU A 72 -0.54 -1.34 -1.30
N GLU A 73 -0.37 -0.37 -0.41
CA GLU A 73 0.67 0.63 -0.52
C GLU A 73 1.93 0.14 0.20
N LEU A 74 3.08 0.26 -0.45
CA LEU A 74 4.38 -0.03 0.14
C LEU A 74 5.25 1.22 0.15
N TYR A 75 6.19 1.25 1.09
CA TYR A 75 7.25 2.25 1.08
C TYR A 75 8.29 1.91 0.02
N ARG A 76 8.59 2.86 -0.86
CA ARG A 76 9.74 2.81 -1.77
C ARG A 76 10.67 3.99 -1.54
N PRO A 77 11.99 3.81 -1.70
CA PRO A 77 12.93 4.93 -1.67
C PRO A 77 12.71 5.84 -2.89
N CYS A 78 12.90 7.15 -2.71
CA CYS A 78 12.84 8.14 -3.79
C CYS A 78 14.08 8.03 -4.69
N ASP A 79 13.88 7.98 -6.01
CA ASP A 79 14.95 7.87 -7.02
C ASP A 79 15.85 9.10 -7.15
N ASN A 80 15.57 10.17 -6.40
CA ASN A 80 16.44 11.32 -6.32
C ASN A 80 17.60 11.01 -5.36
N PRO A 81 18.86 10.90 -5.87
CA PRO A 81 20.00 10.45 -5.07
C PRO A 81 20.34 11.39 -3.90
N ARG A 82 19.83 12.63 -3.94
CA ARG A 82 20.00 13.64 -2.88
C ARG A 82 18.78 13.74 -1.94
N CYS A 83 17.79 12.87 -2.06
CA CYS A 83 16.57 12.91 -1.23
C CYS A 83 16.61 11.91 -0.08
N GLY A 84 16.83 10.62 -0.38
CA GLY A 84 16.91 9.55 0.64
C GLY A 84 15.60 9.24 1.38
N ARG A 85 14.48 9.90 1.05
CA ARG A 85 13.17 9.66 1.69
C ARG A 85 12.48 8.43 1.12
N TYR A 86 11.71 7.76 1.97
CA TYR A 86 10.74 6.75 1.58
C TYR A 86 9.36 7.37 1.42
N PHE A 87 8.57 6.88 0.46
CA PHE A 87 7.21 7.34 0.20
C PHE A 87 6.29 6.17 -0.18
N LEU A 88 5.00 6.32 0.12
CA LEU A 88 3.98 5.31 -0.17
C LEU A 88 3.66 5.27 -1.66
N VAL A 89 3.66 4.07 -2.22
CA VAL A 89 3.21 3.78 -3.59
C VAL A 89 2.41 2.50 -3.61
N LYS A 90 1.38 2.45 -4.46
CA LYS A 90 0.68 1.20 -4.76
C LYS A 90 1.66 0.14 -5.26
N THR A 91 1.51 -1.10 -4.80
CA THR A 91 2.31 -2.27 -5.24
C THR A 91 2.40 -2.39 -6.76
N THR A 92 1.27 -2.19 -7.45
CA THR A 92 1.15 -2.27 -8.91
C THR A 92 1.74 -1.07 -9.68
N SER A 93 2.00 0.06 -9.01
CA SER A 93 2.49 1.27 -9.68
C SER A 93 4.00 1.21 -9.89
N THR A 94 4.45 1.03 -11.12
CA THR A 94 5.88 1.20 -11.50
C THR A 94 6.22 2.62 -11.95
N ARG A 95 5.19 3.45 -12.19
CA ARG A 95 5.33 4.78 -12.78
C ARG A 95 5.78 5.85 -11.79
N ASN A 96 5.40 5.73 -10.51
CA ASN A 96 5.74 6.73 -9.50
C ASN A 96 7.08 6.41 -8.83
N ARG A 97 8.12 7.16 -9.23
CA ARG A 97 9.52 6.96 -8.83
C ARG A 97 10.05 8.01 -7.85
N PHE A 98 9.32 9.10 -7.66
CA PHE A 98 9.78 10.25 -6.87
C PHE A 98 8.76 10.63 -5.82
N CYS A 99 9.23 10.96 -4.62
CA CYS A 99 8.35 11.36 -3.51
C CYS A 99 7.63 12.70 -3.74
N SER A 100 8.08 13.50 -4.71
CA SER A 100 7.47 14.78 -5.06
C SER A 100 7.82 15.19 -6.49
N GLN A 101 7.01 16.09 -7.06
CA GLN A 101 7.30 16.69 -8.36
C GLN A 101 8.63 17.46 -8.35
N GLU A 102 8.99 18.09 -7.23
CA GLU A 102 10.27 18.76 -7.06
C GLU A 102 11.45 17.81 -7.23
N CYS A 103 11.39 16.61 -6.62
CA CYS A 103 12.41 15.58 -6.78
C CYS A 103 12.53 15.11 -8.23
N CYS A 104 11.40 14.94 -8.91
CA CYS A 104 11.35 14.59 -10.33
C CYS A 104 12.02 15.68 -11.19
N ASN A 105 11.67 16.94 -10.96
CA ASN A 105 12.20 18.09 -11.70
C ASN A 105 13.72 18.22 -11.50
N ARG A 106 14.21 18.09 -10.26
CA ARG A 106 15.65 18.18 -9.95
C ARG A 106 16.47 17.14 -10.71
N VAL A 107 16.04 15.88 -10.67
CA VAL A 107 16.71 14.78 -11.39
C VAL A 107 16.63 14.98 -12.91
N THR A 108 15.50 15.46 -13.41
CA THR A 108 15.32 15.73 -14.84
C THR A 108 16.24 16.86 -15.32
N GLN A 109 16.35 17.95 -14.55
CA GLN A 109 17.26 19.05 -14.82
C GLN A 109 18.73 18.62 -14.77
N ASP A 110 19.11 17.79 -13.80
CA ASP A 110 20.48 17.27 -13.70
C ASP A 110 20.85 16.39 -14.90
N ARG A 111 19.93 15.52 -15.34
CA ARG A 111 20.09 14.72 -16.56
C ARG A 111 20.16 15.58 -17.82
N TYR A 112 19.35 16.64 -17.90
CA TYR A 112 19.41 17.59 -19.01
C TYR A 112 20.76 18.31 -19.06
N ARG A 113 21.22 18.86 -17.92
CA ARG A 113 22.52 19.54 -17.81
C ARG A 113 23.68 18.60 -18.15
N LYS A 114 23.62 17.33 -17.74
CA LYS A 114 24.63 16.32 -18.09
C LYS A 114 24.69 16.08 -19.60
N ARG A 115 23.54 15.80 -20.24
CA ARG A 115 23.47 15.59 -21.69
C ARG A 115 23.90 16.81 -22.50
N LYS A 116 23.65 18.02 -21.98
CA LYS A 116 24.10 19.26 -22.62
C LYS A 116 25.63 19.35 -22.62
N ARG A 117 26.28 19.10 -21.48
CA ARG A 117 27.77 19.05 -21.39
C ARG A 117 28.36 17.99 -22.32
N GLU A 118 27.78 16.78 -22.33
CA GLU A 118 28.20 15.68 -23.22
C GLU A 118 28.10 16.05 -24.71
N LYS A 119 27.09 16.84 -25.11
CA LYS A 119 26.94 17.33 -26.50
C LYS A 119 27.88 18.47 -26.86
N GLU A 120 28.22 19.30 -25.88
CA GLU A 120 29.13 20.45 -26.04
C GLU A 120 30.61 20.03 -25.96
N GLY A 121 30.90 18.74 -25.76
CA GLY A 121 32.25 18.17 -25.81
C GLY A 121 33.13 18.53 -24.60
N LEU A 122 32.51 18.91 -23.48
CA LEU A 122 33.16 19.22 -22.19
C LEU A 122 33.07 18.03 -21.22
#